data_AF-A0A512BAW2-F1
#
_entry.id   AF-A0A512BAW2-F1
#
_cell.length_a   1.000
_cell.length_b   1.000
_cell.length_c   1.000
_cell.angle_alpha   90.00
_cell.angle_beta   90.00
_cell.angle_gamma   90.00
#
_symmetry.space_group_name_H-M   'P 1'
#
loop_
_entity.id
_entity.type
_entity.pdbx_description
1 polymer ?
#
loop_
_entity_poly.entity_id
_entity_poly.type
_entity_poly.pdbx_seq_one_letter_code
_entity_poly.pdbx_strand_id
1 'polypeptide(L)'
;MFQKAGIPAWKAYVPFYNTWVMVTLGKRSRHWVFWQVIPVVGWFITISIYIEFVKLFGKFNLTQHILTALASPIYFLYVGYSPATTYRGVADVQRYQKPAWREWVDAAAFATIAATLIRAFVFEAYAIPSGSMEKTLLINDYLFVNKISYGPRVPNSPLAIPFVHNYIPGTPLKSYSDLVQLGYIRWFASPVKRGDVVVFNMPAGDTVINREDFQTVRPYYDIKREAARGEESAQSILANQDDYPIAVHAFDKTDNYVKRCTGVAGDNLSIRGGVVYINGVPQQMPPTSLMLYQVVTNGQQLDESLMKDEYDVDLSDPGQATMTGDNTFAMTLTAEAAEKMKHNGFAKEVKLLTDTPGDLRYQGILFPYDSHHSWTLDDYGPVWIPKKGATLTLTQENYPIYERAINVYEHHLLENKNNRFYIDGKETTTYTFKMDYYWMMGDNRHNSQDSRFWGFVPEDRIVGKPSLIWFSTDKGPRWNRIFKTIK
;
A
#
# COMPACT_ATOMS: atom_id res chain seq x y z
N MET A 1 -20.21 -34.28 17.28
CA MET A 1 -18.91 -34.57 17.95
C MET A 1 -19.02 -34.58 19.48
N PHE A 2 -19.58 -33.55 20.14
CA PHE A 2 -19.69 -33.51 21.62
C PHE A 2 -20.42 -34.73 22.20
N GLN A 3 -21.52 -35.17 21.59
CA GLN A 3 -22.23 -36.39 22.00
C GLN A 3 -21.33 -37.64 21.97
N LYS A 4 -20.49 -37.79 20.94
CA LYS A 4 -19.52 -38.90 20.84
C LYS A 4 -18.47 -38.86 21.97
N ALA A 5 -18.24 -37.70 22.58
CA ALA A 5 -17.37 -37.51 23.75
C ALA A 5 -18.14 -37.51 25.09
N GLY A 6 -19.42 -37.89 25.11
CA GLY A 6 -20.24 -37.92 26.33
C GLY A 6 -20.72 -36.55 26.81
N ILE A 7 -20.63 -35.51 25.97
CA ILE A 7 -21.05 -34.15 26.31
C ILE A 7 -22.39 -33.81 25.65
N PRO A 8 -23.34 -33.16 26.37
CA PRO A 8 -24.61 -32.71 25.78
C PRO A 8 -24.41 -31.84 24.53
N ALA A 9 -25.15 -32.13 23.46
CA ALA A 9 -25.00 -31.48 22.16
C ALA A 9 -25.19 -29.97 22.19
N TRP A 10 -26.13 -29.48 23.02
CA TRP A 10 -26.48 -28.06 23.10
C TRP A 10 -25.26 -27.18 23.45
N LYS A 11 -24.29 -27.73 24.20
CA LYS A 11 -23.06 -27.02 24.59
C LYS A 11 -22.18 -26.63 23.40
N ALA A 12 -22.31 -27.30 22.26
CA ALA A 12 -21.56 -26.97 21.05
C ALA A 12 -22.02 -25.65 20.40
N TYR A 13 -23.30 -25.28 20.61
CA TYR A 13 -23.92 -24.10 20.00
C TYR A 13 -23.73 -22.83 20.82
N VAL A 14 -23.28 -22.94 22.08
CA VAL A 14 -22.99 -21.77 22.92
C VAL A 14 -21.58 -21.27 22.57
N PRO A 15 -21.44 -20.08 21.95
CA PRO A 15 -20.14 -19.53 21.60
C PRO A 15 -19.26 -19.37 22.84
N PHE A 16 -17.94 -19.52 22.69
CA PHE A 16 -16.92 -19.52 23.74
C PHE A 16 -17.02 -20.69 24.74
N TYR A 17 -18.21 -21.03 25.23
CA TYR A 17 -18.40 -22.20 26.07
C TYR A 17 -18.09 -23.50 25.33
N ASN A 18 -18.41 -23.58 24.04
CA ASN A 18 -18.00 -24.69 23.18
C ASN A 18 -16.47 -24.89 23.19
N THR A 19 -15.70 -23.81 23.01
CA THR A 19 -14.23 -23.87 23.04
C THR A 19 -13.68 -24.17 24.43
N TRP A 20 -14.35 -23.71 25.48
CA TRP A 20 -14.02 -24.08 26.86
C TRP A 20 -14.16 -25.58 27.11
N VAL A 21 -15.24 -26.18 26.62
CA VAL A 21 -15.44 -27.64 26.66
C VAL A 21 -14.35 -28.35 25.86
N MET A 22 -14.02 -27.90 24.65
CA MET A 22 -12.96 -28.49 23.82
C MET A 22 -11.60 -28.48 24.53
N VAL A 23 -11.19 -27.34 25.09
CA VAL A 23 -9.95 -27.17 25.87
C VAL A 23 -9.94 -28.09 27.09
N THR A 24 -11.09 -28.23 27.76
CA THR A 24 -11.23 -29.12 28.93
C THR A 24 -11.10 -30.59 28.55
N LEU A 25 -11.73 -31.03 27.45
CA LEU A 25 -11.62 -32.40 26.94
C LEU A 25 -10.18 -32.74 26.54
N GLY A 26 -9.46 -31.78 25.96
CA GLY A 26 -8.04 -31.91 25.61
C GLY A 26 -7.07 -31.79 26.79
N LYS A 27 -7.57 -31.63 28.04
CA LYS A 27 -6.76 -31.38 29.25
C LYS A 27 -5.78 -30.20 29.11
N ARG A 28 -6.15 -29.16 28.35
CA ARG A 28 -5.36 -27.94 28.15
C ARG A 28 -5.78 -26.86 29.16
N SER A 29 -4.88 -25.91 29.42
CA SER A 29 -5.16 -24.81 30.36
C SER A 29 -6.30 -23.92 29.89
N ARG A 30 -7.22 -23.59 30.81
CA ARG A 30 -8.46 -22.83 30.52
C ARG A 30 -8.23 -21.41 30.02
N HIS A 31 -7.09 -20.80 30.33
CA HIS A 31 -6.79 -19.44 29.86
C HIS A 31 -6.66 -19.34 28.33
N TRP A 32 -6.44 -20.46 27.63
CA TRP A 32 -6.44 -20.53 26.16
C TRP A 32 -7.75 -20.04 25.56
N VAL A 33 -8.87 -20.20 26.27
CA VAL A 33 -10.17 -19.71 25.81
C VAL A 33 -10.17 -18.19 25.68
N PHE A 34 -9.52 -17.48 26.61
CA PHE A 34 -9.46 -16.02 26.63
C PHE A 34 -8.48 -15.46 25.60
N TRP A 35 -7.43 -16.20 25.24
CA TRP A 35 -6.48 -15.77 24.19
C TRP A 35 -7.13 -15.71 22.80
N GLN A 36 -8.28 -16.35 22.58
CA GLN A 36 -9.06 -16.24 21.35
C GLN A 36 -9.59 -14.83 21.09
N VAL A 37 -9.66 -13.99 22.12
CA VAL A 37 -10.15 -12.59 22.03
C VAL A 37 -9.05 -11.64 21.55
N ILE A 38 -7.78 -12.07 21.57
CA ILE A 38 -6.67 -11.25 21.08
C ILE A 38 -6.80 -11.12 19.55
N PRO A 39 -6.88 -9.91 18.97
CA PRO A 39 -6.99 -9.75 17.53
C PRO A 39 -5.86 -10.46 16.77
N VAL A 40 -6.22 -11.18 15.70
CA VAL A 40 -5.35 -12.02 14.84
C VAL A 40 -4.70 -13.22 15.55
N VAL A 41 -4.05 -13.02 16.70
CA VAL A 41 -3.51 -14.11 17.54
C VAL A 41 -4.61 -15.10 17.90
N GLY A 42 -5.78 -14.59 18.25
CA GLY A 42 -6.94 -15.37 18.63
C GLY A 42 -7.39 -16.35 17.54
N TRP A 43 -7.20 -16.03 16.25
CA TRP A 43 -7.51 -16.96 15.17
C TRP A 43 -6.60 -18.18 15.19
N PHE A 44 -5.30 -17.99 15.45
CA PHE A 44 -4.36 -19.11 15.62
C PHE A 44 -4.67 -19.93 16.85
N ILE A 45 -5.06 -19.28 17.94
CA ILE A 45 -5.48 -19.95 19.17
C ILE A 45 -6.73 -20.80 18.91
N THR A 46 -7.75 -20.24 18.24
CA THR A 46 -8.98 -20.97 17.88
C THR A 46 -8.66 -22.15 16.96
N ILE A 47 -7.87 -21.95 15.90
CA ILE A 47 -7.44 -23.04 15.00
C ILE A 47 -6.67 -24.11 15.78
N SER A 48 -5.77 -23.73 16.69
CA SER A 48 -5.03 -24.68 17.53
C SER A 48 -5.98 -25.48 18.43
N ILE A 49 -6.95 -24.83 19.08
CA ILE A 49 -7.98 -25.50 19.90
C ILE A 49 -8.77 -26.50 19.03
N TYR A 50 -9.17 -26.11 17.83
CA TYR A 50 -9.91 -26.96 16.91
C TYR A 50 -9.10 -28.17 16.42
N ILE A 51 -7.83 -27.97 16.06
CA ILE A 51 -6.93 -29.05 15.66
C ILE A 51 -6.71 -30.03 16.82
N GLU A 52 -6.47 -29.54 18.04
CA GLU A 52 -6.37 -30.40 19.22
C GLU A 52 -7.66 -31.17 19.49
N PHE A 53 -8.81 -30.52 19.30
CA PHE A 53 -10.10 -31.16 19.49
C PHE A 53 -10.35 -32.31 18.50
N VAL A 54 -10.05 -32.15 17.21
CA VAL A 54 -10.23 -33.23 16.22
C VAL A 54 -9.26 -34.40 16.41
N LYS A 55 -8.07 -34.16 16.98
CA LYS A 55 -7.10 -35.22 17.33
C LYS A 55 -7.72 -36.20 18.33
N LEU A 56 -8.56 -35.74 19.27
CA LEU A 56 -9.28 -36.61 20.21
C LEU A 56 -10.22 -37.61 19.53
N PHE A 57 -10.51 -37.44 18.24
CA PHE A 57 -11.31 -38.34 17.40
C PHE A 57 -10.46 -39.12 16.38
N GLY A 58 -9.14 -39.19 16.59
CA GLY A 58 -8.20 -39.92 15.74
C GLY A 58 -7.88 -39.22 14.42
N LYS A 59 -8.05 -37.90 14.32
CA LYS A 59 -7.75 -37.12 13.11
C LYS A 59 -6.38 -36.46 13.20
N PHE A 60 -5.37 -37.12 12.63
CA PHE A 60 -3.97 -36.72 12.75
C PHE A 60 -3.34 -36.23 11.44
N ASN A 61 -4.00 -36.42 10.30
CA ASN A 61 -3.39 -36.14 9.00
C ASN A 61 -3.45 -34.65 8.65
N LEU A 62 -2.47 -34.18 7.86
CA LEU A 62 -2.37 -32.78 7.41
C LEU A 62 -3.67 -32.29 6.75
N THR A 63 -4.24 -33.04 5.82
CA THR A 63 -5.50 -32.68 5.15
C THR A 63 -6.65 -32.47 6.14
N GLN A 64 -6.69 -33.25 7.22
CA GLN A 64 -7.71 -33.13 8.25
C GLN A 64 -7.51 -31.86 9.09
N HIS A 65 -6.25 -31.49 9.36
CA HIS A 65 -5.90 -30.24 10.06
C HIS A 65 -6.19 -29.02 9.17
N ILE A 66 -5.91 -29.09 7.87
CA ILE A 66 -6.26 -28.05 6.89
C ILE A 66 -7.78 -27.87 6.83
N LEU A 67 -8.54 -28.96 6.68
CA LEU A 67 -10.01 -28.91 6.68
C LEU A 67 -10.56 -28.38 8.01
N THR A 68 -9.89 -28.68 9.12
CA THR A 68 -10.25 -28.14 10.45
C THR A 68 -9.97 -26.64 10.53
N ALA A 69 -8.83 -26.18 10.02
CA ALA A 69 -8.46 -24.77 10.07
C ALA A 69 -9.34 -23.90 9.15
N LEU A 70 -9.58 -24.35 7.91
CA LEU A 70 -10.22 -23.55 6.88
C LEU A 70 -11.74 -23.80 6.75
N ALA A 71 -12.23 -24.97 7.17
CA ALA A 71 -13.61 -25.40 6.96
C ALA A 71 -14.21 -26.05 8.22
N SER A 72 -13.79 -25.62 9.43
CA SER A 72 -14.24 -26.21 10.71
C SER A 72 -15.76 -26.42 10.82
N PRO A 73 -16.66 -25.48 10.44
CA PRO A 73 -18.09 -25.70 10.62
C PRO A 73 -18.58 -26.94 9.84
N ILE A 74 -18.12 -27.10 8.60
CA ILE A 74 -18.50 -28.22 7.74
C ILE A 74 -17.77 -29.50 8.16
N TYR A 75 -16.47 -29.40 8.42
CA TYR A 75 -15.64 -30.55 8.76
C TYR A 75 -16.04 -31.18 10.10
N PHE A 76 -16.43 -30.38 11.10
CA PHE A 76 -16.92 -30.89 12.38
C PHE A 76 -18.24 -31.63 12.25
N LEU A 77 -19.12 -31.21 11.34
CA LEU A 77 -20.34 -31.95 11.03
C LEU A 77 -19.98 -33.30 10.39
N TYR A 78 -19.09 -33.31 9.39
CA TYR A 78 -18.62 -34.54 8.76
C TYR A 78 -18.02 -35.54 9.77
N VAL A 79 -17.08 -35.09 10.62
CA VAL A 79 -16.46 -35.92 11.67
C VAL A 79 -17.51 -36.35 12.71
N GLY A 80 -18.44 -35.47 13.04
CA GLY A 80 -19.49 -35.70 14.02
C GLY A 80 -20.54 -36.73 13.61
N TYR A 81 -20.93 -36.75 12.34
CA TYR A 81 -21.94 -37.68 11.81
C TYR A 81 -21.35 -38.96 11.21
N SER A 82 -20.03 -39.00 10.97
CA SER A 82 -19.34 -40.21 10.52
C SER A 82 -19.53 -41.37 11.51
N PRO A 83 -20.11 -42.51 11.09
CA PRO A 83 -20.25 -43.70 11.95
C PRO A 83 -18.91 -44.28 12.36
N ALA A 84 -17.92 -44.23 11.46
CA ALA A 84 -16.57 -44.76 11.67
C ALA A 84 -15.72 -43.96 12.68
N THR A 85 -16.19 -42.79 13.10
CA THR A 85 -15.43 -41.93 14.01
C THR A 85 -15.89 -42.11 15.46
N THR A 86 -14.97 -42.47 16.35
CA THR A 86 -15.18 -42.60 17.79
C THR A 86 -14.30 -41.62 18.57
N TYR A 87 -14.72 -41.27 19.78
CA TYR A 87 -13.89 -40.49 20.69
C TYR A 87 -12.81 -41.39 21.30
N ARG A 88 -11.54 -41.03 21.12
CA ARG A 88 -10.35 -41.76 21.58
C ARG A 88 -9.71 -41.15 22.82
N GLY A 89 -9.95 -39.87 23.07
CA GLY A 89 -9.45 -39.15 24.24
C GLY A 89 -7.94 -38.87 24.21
N VAL A 90 -7.44 -38.22 25.26
CA VAL A 90 -6.07 -37.67 25.32
C VAL A 90 -4.99 -38.77 25.36
N ALA A 91 -5.26 -39.89 26.02
CA ALA A 91 -4.27 -40.97 26.17
C ALA A 91 -3.88 -41.58 24.81
N ASP A 92 -4.85 -41.75 23.91
CA ASP A 92 -4.60 -42.27 22.56
C ASP A 92 -3.89 -41.24 21.67
N VAL A 93 -4.18 -39.94 21.84
CA VAL A 93 -3.45 -38.87 21.16
C VAL A 93 -1.97 -38.88 21.55
N GLN A 94 -1.65 -39.08 22.83
CA GLN A 94 -0.27 -39.14 23.33
C GLN A 94 0.48 -40.39 22.85
N ARG A 95 -0.22 -41.49 22.59
CA ARG A 95 0.37 -42.74 22.06
C ARG A 95 0.64 -42.67 20.55
N TYR A 96 -0.01 -41.76 19.84
CA TYR A 96 0.16 -41.63 18.40
C TYR A 96 1.49 -40.95 18.08
N GLN A 97 2.44 -41.72 17.56
CA GLN A 97 3.72 -41.19 17.06
C GLN A 97 3.66 -40.99 15.55
N LYS A 98 4.00 -39.77 15.12
CA LYS A 98 4.19 -39.46 13.70
C LYS A 98 5.63 -39.77 13.30
N PRO A 99 5.87 -40.21 12.05
CA PRO A 99 7.21 -40.19 11.48
C PRO A 99 7.79 -38.77 11.56
N ALA A 100 9.04 -38.63 12.00
CA ALA A 100 9.67 -37.32 12.21
C ALA A 100 9.58 -36.39 10.97
N TRP A 101 9.73 -36.94 9.76
CA TRP A 101 9.59 -36.15 8.53
C TRP A 101 8.20 -35.53 8.35
N ARG A 102 7.13 -36.21 8.80
CA ARG A 102 5.77 -35.67 8.75
C ARG A 102 5.58 -34.54 9.76
N GLU A 103 6.23 -34.62 10.92
CA GLU A 103 6.18 -33.52 11.90
C GLU A 103 6.82 -32.26 11.35
N TRP A 104 7.96 -32.38 10.66
CA TRP A 104 8.59 -31.27 9.95
C TRP A 104 7.71 -30.68 8.85
N VAL A 105 7.05 -31.53 8.04
CA VAL A 105 6.12 -31.07 6.99
C VAL A 105 4.91 -30.36 7.60
N ASP A 106 4.30 -30.93 8.64
CA ASP A 106 3.16 -30.32 9.34
C ASP A 106 3.55 -28.98 9.98
N ALA A 107 4.73 -28.90 10.61
CA ALA A 107 5.25 -27.68 11.20
C ALA A 107 5.52 -26.61 10.12
N ALA A 108 6.12 -26.97 8.99
CA ALA A 108 6.37 -26.07 7.88
C ALA A 108 5.06 -25.57 7.24
N ALA A 109 4.08 -26.46 7.03
CA ALA A 109 2.76 -26.08 6.52
C ALA A 109 2.05 -25.12 7.48
N PHE A 110 2.06 -25.40 8.79
CA PHE A 110 1.49 -24.52 9.80
C PHE A 110 2.20 -23.17 9.83
N ALA A 111 3.53 -23.15 9.87
CA ALA A 111 4.32 -21.92 9.85
C ALA A 111 4.05 -21.08 8.60
N THR A 112 3.89 -21.73 7.44
CA THR A 112 3.54 -21.08 6.17
C THR A 112 2.17 -20.41 6.24
N ILE A 113 1.14 -21.12 6.72
CA ILE A 113 -0.21 -20.58 6.90
C ILE A 113 -0.17 -19.41 7.90
N ALA A 114 0.54 -19.58 9.02
CA ALA A 114 0.66 -18.55 10.04
C ALA A 114 1.36 -17.29 9.53
N ALA A 115 2.51 -17.43 8.88
CA ALA A 115 3.23 -16.33 8.27
C ALA A 115 2.40 -15.66 7.15
N THR A 116 1.62 -16.42 6.38
CA THR A 116 0.70 -15.86 5.36
C THR A 116 -0.39 -15.00 6.01
N LEU A 117 -1.03 -15.49 7.06
CA LEU A 117 -2.08 -14.74 7.78
C LEU A 117 -1.52 -13.52 8.52
N ILE A 118 -0.35 -13.64 9.15
CA ILE A 118 0.35 -12.52 9.79
C ILE A 118 0.69 -11.46 8.73
N ARG A 119 1.26 -11.88 7.60
CA ARG A 119 1.59 -10.99 6.48
C ARG A 119 0.34 -10.32 5.89
N ALA A 120 -0.77 -11.06 5.77
CA ALA A 120 -2.01 -10.52 5.22
C ALA A 120 -2.61 -9.45 6.13
N PHE A 121 -2.65 -9.67 7.45
CA PHE A 121 -3.49 -8.88 8.37
C PHE A 121 -2.76 -8.06 9.44
N VAL A 122 -1.51 -8.36 9.77
CA VAL A 122 -0.80 -7.72 10.90
C VAL A 122 0.25 -6.75 10.38
N PHE A 123 1.30 -7.27 9.75
CA PHE A 123 2.39 -6.47 9.23
C PHE A 123 3.05 -7.13 8.04
N GLU A 124 3.70 -6.34 7.20
CA GLU A 124 4.49 -6.84 6.08
C GLU A 124 5.80 -6.05 5.99
N ALA A 125 6.86 -6.75 5.56
CA ALA A 125 8.16 -6.15 5.37
C ALA A 125 8.29 -5.60 3.93
N TYR A 126 8.75 -4.37 3.79
CA TYR A 126 8.98 -3.72 2.49
C TYR A 126 10.38 -3.12 2.44
N ALA A 127 10.99 -3.09 1.26
CA ALA A 127 12.22 -2.34 1.01
C ALA A 127 11.86 -1.06 0.25
N ILE A 128 12.57 0.05 0.54
CA ILE A 128 12.40 1.32 -0.18
C ILE A 128 13.30 1.35 -1.43
N PRO A 129 12.71 1.38 -2.64
CA PRO A 129 13.48 1.33 -3.88
C PRO A 129 13.88 2.71 -4.42
N SER A 130 13.26 3.81 -3.95
CA SER A 130 13.45 5.15 -4.53
C SER A 130 13.50 6.27 -3.49
N GLY A 131 14.17 7.38 -3.85
CA GLY A 131 14.40 8.57 -3.00
C GLY A 131 13.22 9.56 -2.94
N SER A 132 12.01 9.15 -3.29
CA SER A 132 10.82 10.04 -3.23
C SER A 132 10.45 10.49 -1.81
N MET A 133 10.88 9.72 -0.81
CA MET A 133 10.72 10.01 0.62
C MET A 133 12.06 10.30 1.30
N GLU A 134 13.08 10.68 0.53
CA GLU A 134 14.45 10.91 0.99
C GLU A 134 14.49 11.81 2.24
N LYS A 135 15.49 11.59 3.11
CA LYS A 135 15.62 12.11 4.48
C LYS A 135 14.62 11.57 5.49
N THR A 136 13.37 11.32 5.10
CA THR A 136 12.40 10.58 5.95
C THR A 136 12.68 9.08 5.89
N LEU A 137 12.66 8.51 4.69
CA LEU A 137 12.96 7.12 4.36
C LEU A 137 14.00 7.10 3.24
N LEU A 138 15.12 6.43 3.47
CA LEU A 138 16.21 6.34 2.50
C LEU A 138 16.03 5.10 1.62
N ILE A 139 16.61 5.16 0.42
CA ILE A 139 16.78 3.97 -0.42
C ILE A 139 17.48 2.87 0.40
N ASN A 140 17.00 1.63 0.26
CA ASN A 140 17.43 0.46 1.03
C ASN A 140 17.13 0.50 2.54
N ASP A 141 16.20 1.36 2.99
CA ASP A 141 15.51 1.12 4.26
C ASP A 141 14.53 -0.05 4.11
N TYR A 142 14.55 -0.96 5.08
CA TYR A 142 13.62 -2.06 5.20
C TYR A 142 12.65 -1.80 6.35
N LEU A 143 11.37 -1.74 6.03
CA LEU A 143 10.31 -1.25 6.90
C LEU A 143 9.40 -2.39 7.33
N PHE A 144 8.95 -2.37 8.58
CA PHE A 144 7.73 -3.07 8.97
C PHE A 144 6.54 -2.12 8.85
N VAL A 145 5.59 -2.49 7.98
CA VAL A 145 4.36 -1.75 7.76
C VAL A 145 3.26 -2.39 8.59
N ASN A 146 2.71 -1.61 9.52
CA ASN A 146 1.60 -2.02 10.36
C ASN A 146 0.28 -1.86 9.60
N LYS A 147 -0.39 -2.98 9.30
CA LYS A 147 -1.69 -3.02 8.60
C LYS A 147 -2.87 -2.80 9.54
N ILE A 148 -2.66 -2.95 10.86
CA ILE A 148 -3.69 -2.73 11.88
C ILE A 148 -3.99 -1.23 12.04
N SER A 149 -3.00 -0.35 11.79
CA SER A 149 -3.14 1.11 11.98
C SER A 149 -4.35 1.73 11.30
N TYR A 150 -4.71 1.25 10.11
CA TYR A 150 -5.88 1.72 9.36
C TYR A 150 -7.00 0.68 9.29
N GLY A 151 -6.84 -0.46 9.95
CA GLY A 151 -7.72 -1.62 9.83
C GLY A 151 -7.23 -2.61 8.77
N PRO A 152 -7.07 -3.90 9.08
CA PRO A 152 -6.64 -4.91 8.11
C PRO A 152 -7.65 -5.04 6.96
N ARG A 153 -7.16 -5.01 5.71
CA ARG A 153 -7.99 -5.34 4.54
C ARG A 153 -8.04 -6.84 4.31
N VAL A 154 -9.19 -7.33 3.86
CA VAL A 154 -9.30 -8.67 3.31
C VAL A 154 -8.72 -8.67 1.90
N PRO A 155 -7.81 -9.60 1.53
CA PRO A 155 -7.32 -9.71 0.17
C PRO A 155 -8.48 -9.92 -0.81
N ASN A 156 -8.50 -9.12 -1.88
CA ASN A 156 -9.47 -9.25 -2.96
C ASN A 156 -9.25 -10.55 -3.74
N SER A 157 -8.00 -11.01 -3.84
CA SER A 157 -7.62 -12.30 -4.42
C SER A 157 -7.23 -13.30 -3.32
N PRO A 158 -8.21 -13.94 -2.63
CA PRO A 158 -7.94 -14.89 -1.54
C PRO A 158 -7.23 -16.16 -2.01
N LEU A 159 -7.37 -16.53 -3.28
CA LEU A 159 -6.70 -17.68 -3.89
C LEU A 159 -5.36 -17.23 -4.48
N ALA A 160 -4.34 -17.15 -3.63
CA ALA A 160 -2.98 -16.77 -4.02
C ALA A 160 -1.93 -17.70 -3.42
N ILE A 161 -0.82 -17.87 -4.13
CA ILE A 161 0.34 -18.61 -3.64
C ILE A 161 1.01 -17.77 -2.54
N PRO A 162 1.22 -18.33 -1.33
CA PRO A 162 1.92 -17.65 -0.26
C PRO A 162 3.27 -17.07 -0.68
N PHE A 163 3.56 -15.85 -0.23
CA PHE A 163 4.83 -15.15 -0.43
C PHE A 163 5.21 -14.81 -1.87
N VAL A 164 4.34 -15.07 -2.84
CA VAL A 164 4.51 -14.68 -4.24
C VAL A 164 3.62 -13.47 -4.55
N HIS A 165 4.17 -12.49 -5.27
CA HIS A 165 3.47 -11.23 -5.54
C HIS A 165 2.55 -11.33 -6.77
N ASN A 166 3.11 -11.23 -7.98
CA ASN A 166 2.35 -11.13 -9.23
C ASN A 166 2.40 -12.41 -10.03
N TYR A 167 3.61 -12.93 -10.30
CA TYR A 167 3.83 -14.11 -11.13
C TYR A 167 4.60 -15.20 -10.38
N ILE A 168 4.37 -16.44 -10.77
CA ILE A 168 5.16 -17.57 -10.27
C ILE A 168 6.60 -17.38 -10.78
N PRO A 169 7.61 -17.39 -9.89
CA PRO A 169 9.01 -17.16 -10.28
C PRO A 169 9.45 -18.05 -11.45
N GLY A 170 10.06 -17.44 -12.47
CA GLY A 170 10.52 -18.15 -13.68
C GLY A 170 9.43 -18.46 -14.70
N THR A 171 8.20 -17.99 -14.52
CA THR A 171 7.09 -18.22 -15.47
C THR A 171 6.26 -16.95 -15.67
N PRO A 172 5.52 -16.83 -16.79
CA PRO A 172 4.56 -15.74 -17.01
C PRO A 172 3.21 -15.98 -16.31
N LEU A 173 3.05 -17.08 -15.57
CA LEU A 173 1.77 -17.44 -14.94
C LEU A 173 1.52 -16.58 -13.69
N LYS A 174 0.29 -16.07 -13.54
CA LYS A 174 -0.13 -15.34 -12.34
C LYS A 174 0.01 -16.23 -11.10
N SER A 175 0.44 -15.63 -10.00
CA SER A 175 0.55 -16.28 -8.69
C SER A 175 -0.77 -16.34 -7.91
N TYR A 176 -1.85 -15.85 -8.49
CA TYR A 176 -3.19 -15.81 -7.92
C TYR A 176 -4.24 -16.14 -8.97
N SER A 177 -5.43 -16.52 -8.51
CA SER A 177 -6.55 -16.90 -9.35
C SER A 177 -7.66 -15.84 -9.29
N ASP A 178 -8.23 -15.56 -10.46
CA ASP A 178 -9.40 -14.68 -10.61
C ASP A 178 -10.74 -15.43 -10.42
N LEU A 179 -10.72 -16.73 -10.07
CA LEU A 179 -11.93 -17.55 -9.87
C LEU A 179 -12.81 -17.07 -8.72
N VAL A 180 -12.21 -16.52 -7.67
CA VAL A 180 -12.91 -15.97 -6.51
C VAL A 180 -12.29 -14.61 -6.22
N GLN A 181 -13.07 -13.56 -6.48
CA GLN A 181 -12.69 -12.19 -6.16
C GLN A 181 -13.67 -11.64 -5.11
N LEU A 182 -13.11 -11.10 -4.03
CA LEU A 182 -13.88 -10.44 -2.98
C LEU A 182 -13.90 -8.93 -3.25
N GLY A 183 -15.03 -8.30 -2.94
CA GLY A 183 -15.12 -6.83 -2.91
C GLY A 183 -14.24 -6.23 -1.80
N TYR A 184 -14.09 -4.91 -1.80
CA TYR A 184 -13.36 -4.21 -0.75
C TYR A 184 -14.02 -4.43 0.61
N ILE A 185 -13.27 -5.06 1.52
CA ILE A 185 -13.66 -5.26 2.91
C ILE A 185 -12.47 -4.87 3.79
N ARG A 186 -12.72 -3.96 4.73
CA ARG A 186 -11.76 -3.55 5.75
C ARG A 186 -12.34 -3.76 7.13
N TRP A 187 -11.63 -4.48 7.98
CA TRP A 187 -12.03 -4.69 9.36
C TRP A 187 -11.44 -3.62 10.26
N PHE A 188 -12.26 -3.11 11.20
CA PHE A 188 -11.84 -2.10 12.18
C PHE A 188 -11.20 -0.87 11.53
N ALA A 189 -11.84 -0.38 10.45
CA ALA A 189 -11.32 0.74 9.67
C ALA A 189 -11.06 1.97 10.55
N SER A 190 -9.88 2.55 10.40
CA SER A 190 -9.50 3.82 10.99
C SER A 190 -9.03 4.76 9.88
N PRO A 191 -9.47 6.03 9.86
CA PRO A 191 -9.11 6.96 8.79
C PRO A 191 -7.61 7.25 8.79
N VAL A 192 -7.06 7.44 7.60
CA VAL A 192 -5.71 7.99 7.42
C VAL A 192 -5.73 9.47 7.82
N LYS A 193 -4.68 9.93 8.53
CA LYS A 193 -4.58 11.32 8.97
C LYS A 193 -3.61 12.09 8.10
N ARG A 194 -3.85 13.40 7.99
CA ARG A 194 -2.90 14.31 7.37
C ARG A 194 -1.55 14.22 8.10
N GLY A 195 -0.47 14.18 7.32
CA GLY A 195 0.89 14.03 7.79
C GLY A 195 1.34 12.60 7.99
N ASP A 196 0.45 11.60 7.98
CA ASP A 196 0.88 10.19 8.09
C ASP A 196 1.75 9.79 6.89
N VAL A 197 2.81 9.04 7.15
CA VAL A 197 3.47 8.24 6.10
C VAL A 197 2.62 7.00 5.86
N VAL A 198 2.29 6.72 4.60
CA VAL A 198 1.32 5.68 4.23
C VAL A 198 1.89 4.78 3.14
N VAL A 199 1.72 3.48 3.32
CA VAL A 199 1.92 2.50 2.25
C VAL A 199 0.58 2.22 1.60
N PHE A 200 0.54 2.28 0.29
CA PHE A 200 -0.65 2.03 -0.51
C PHE A 200 -0.29 1.38 -1.84
N ASN A 201 -1.27 0.74 -2.44
CA ASN A 201 -1.19 0.20 -3.79
C ASN A 201 -1.26 1.31 -4.84
N MET A 202 -0.35 1.32 -5.80
CA MET A 202 -0.27 2.34 -6.84
C MET A 202 -1.59 2.43 -7.63
N PRO A 203 -2.34 3.55 -7.58
CA PRO A 203 -3.67 3.63 -8.18
C PRO A 203 -3.70 3.52 -9.71
N ALA A 204 -2.57 3.73 -10.39
CA ALA A 204 -2.40 3.57 -11.84
C ALA A 204 -1.59 2.31 -12.21
N GLY A 205 -1.36 1.40 -11.26
CA GLY A 205 -0.62 0.15 -11.46
C GLY A 205 -1.51 -1.07 -11.74
N ASP A 206 -2.79 -0.87 -12.01
CA ASP A 206 -3.76 -1.93 -12.30
C ASP A 206 -3.60 -2.53 -13.71
N THR A 207 -3.17 -1.71 -14.67
CA THR A 207 -2.77 -2.16 -16.01
C THR A 207 -1.33 -1.74 -16.26
N VAL A 208 -0.47 -2.69 -16.63
CA VAL A 208 0.96 -2.49 -16.80
C VAL A 208 1.48 -3.15 -18.06
N ILE A 209 2.59 -2.65 -18.57
CA ILE A 209 3.40 -3.34 -19.58
C ILE A 209 4.38 -4.22 -18.80
N ASN A 210 4.29 -5.54 -19.00
CA ASN A 210 4.98 -6.54 -18.19
C ASN A 210 6.44 -6.75 -18.63
N ARG A 211 7.25 -5.71 -18.45
CA ARG A 211 8.71 -5.70 -18.66
C ARG A 211 9.39 -4.90 -17.55
N GLU A 212 10.64 -5.22 -17.24
CA GLU A 212 11.39 -4.58 -16.15
C GLU A 212 11.55 -3.05 -16.33
N ASP A 213 11.68 -2.59 -17.57
CA ASP A 213 11.80 -1.17 -17.93
C ASP A 213 10.47 -0.38 -17.90
N PHE A 214 9.35 -1.08 -17.67
CA PHE A 214 8.01 -0.50 -17.59
C PHE A 214 7.40 -0.70 -16.19
N GLN A 215 6.36 -1.53 -16.04
CA GLN A 215 5.57 -1.64 -14.81
C GLN A 215 5.11 -0.27 -14.30
N THR A 216 5.49 0.09 -13.07
CA THR A 216 5.18 1.39 -12.45
C THR A 216 6.21 2.47 -12.75
N VAL A 217 7.36 2.15 -13.37
CA VAL A 217 8.33 3.16 -13.82
C VAL A 217 7.75 3.95 -14.99
N ARG A 218 7.16 3.24 -15.96
CA ARG A 218 6.40 3.82 -17.07
C ARG A 218 5.03 3.15 -17.19
N PRO A 219 4.02 3.65 -16.44
CA PRO A 219 2.68 3.07 -16.42
C PRO A 219 2.05 2.99 -17.81
N TYR A 220 1.24 1.94 -18.05
CA TYR A 220 0.53 1.76 -19.33
C TYR A 220 -0.29 2.99 -19.74
N TYR A 221 -0.95 3.64 -18.78
CA TYR A 221 -1.75 4.83 -19.03
C TYR A 221 -0.92 6.01 -19.52
N ASP A 222 0.34 6.12 -19.11
CA ASP A 222 1.25 7.19 -19.52
C ASP A 222 1.62 6.98 -20.99
N ILE A 223 2.01 5.75 -21.36
CA ILE A 223 2.26 5.36 -22.76
C ILE A 223 1.03 5.60 -23.63
N LYS A 224 -0.17 5.28 -23.12
CA LYS A 224 -1.42 5.54 -23.85
C LYS A 224 -1.63 7.04 -24.11
N ARG A 225 -1.32 7.90 -23.14
CA ARG A 225 -1.42 9.36 -23.31
C ARG A 225 -0.35 9.89 -24.26
N GLU A 226 0.89 9.45 -24.13
CA GLU A 226 1.98 9.77 -25.05
C GLU A 226 1.61 9.43 -26.51
N ALA A 227 1.11 8.21 -26.75
CA ALA A 227 0.69 7.77 -28.07
C ALA A 227 -0.46 8.63 -28.63
N ALA A 228 -1.42 9.04 -27.78
CA ALA A 228 -2.52 9.92 -28.15
C ALA A 228 -2.06 11.35 -28.50
N ARG A 229 -0.92 11.79 -27.96
CA ARG A 229 -0.25 13.05 -28.35
C ARG A 229 0.57 12.95 -29.64
N GLY A 230 0.67 11.75 -30.22
CA GLY A 230 1.40 11.51 -31.47
C GLY A 230 2.83 11.00 -31.29
N GLU A 231 3.23 10.56 -30.10
CA GLU A 231 4.56 9.97 -29.89
C GLU A 231 4.68 8.60 -30.58
N GLU A 232 5.48 8.53 -31.65
CA GLU A 232 5.63 7.34 -32.50
C GLU A 232 6.17 6.12 -31.73
N SER A 233 7.09 6.35 -30.78
CA SER A 233 7.64 5.30 -29.91
C SER A 233 6.55 4.66 -29.05
N ALA A 234 5.69 5.48 -28.43
CA ALA A 234 4.56 5.01 -27.64
C ALA A 234 3.51 4.28 -28.49
N GLN A 235 3.23 4.76 -29.70
CA GLN A 235 2.34 4.07 -30.64
C GLN A 235 2.87 2.69 -31.03
N SER A 236 4.18 2.60 -31.27
CA SER A 236 4.86 1.35 -31.61
C SER A 236 4.87 0.35 -30.45
N ILE A 237 5.08 0.82 -29.22
CA ILE A 237 4.96 0.00 -27.99
C ILE A 237 3.55 -0.60 -27.88
N LEU A 238 2.50 0.21 -28.08
CA LEU A 238 1.12 -0.26 -27.97
C LEU A 238 0.69 -1.18 -29.12
N ALA A 239 1.33 -1.06 -30.28
CA ALA A 239 1.07 -1.91 -31.45
C ALA A 239 1.73 -3.29 -31.36
N ASN A 240 2.76 -3.47 -30.54
CA ASN A 240 3.54 -4.70 -30.45
C ASN A 240 3.39 -5.38 -29.07
N GLN A 241 2.29 -6.09 -28.87
CA GLN A 241 2.02 -6.77 -27.60
C GLN A 241 2.87 -8.03 -27.36
N ASP A 242 3.52 -8.57 -28.39
CA ASP A 242 4.42 -9.71 -28.24
C ASP A 242 5.69 -9.30 -27.48
N ASP A 243 6.26 -8.15 -27.84
CA ASP A 243 7.44 -7.59 -27.15
C ASP A 243 7.07 -6.78 -25.91
N TYR A 244 5.86 -6.21 -25.85
CA TYR A 244 5.35 -5.38 -24.75
C TYR A 244 4.03 -5.95 -24.20
N PRO A 245 4.07 -7.14 -23.56
CA PRO A 245 2.87 -7.81 -23.10
C PRO A 245 2.13 -6.98 -22.04
N ILE A 246 0.86 -6.69 -22.29
CA ILE A 246 0.00 -5.97 -21.34
C ILE A 246 -0.50 -6.96 -20.29
N ALA A 247 -0.37 -6.59 -19.03
CA ALA A 247 -0.91 -7.33 -17.91
C ALA A 247 -1.88 -6.49 -17.09
N VAL A 248 -2.95 -7.13 -16.63
CA VAL A 248 -3.91 -6.56 -15.69
C VAL A 248 -3.73 -7.27 -14.34
N HIS A 249 -3.47 -6.48 -13.31
CA HIS A 249 -3.27 -6.96 -11.95
C HIS A 249 -4.51 -6.74 -11.10
N ALA A 250 -4.81 -7.70 -10.23
CA ALA A 250 -5.74 -7.45 -9.13
C ALA A 250 -5.24 -6.29 -8.27
N PHE A 251 -6.16 -5.47 -7.77
CA PHE A 251 -5.82 -4.23 -7.09
C PHE A 251 -4.93 -4.41 -5.86
N ASP A 252 -5.12 -5.50 -5.11
CA ASP A 252 -4.31 -5.89 -3.97
C ASP A 252 -2.95 -6.52 -4.33
N LYS A 253 -2.69 -6.69 -5.63
CA LYS A 253 -1.45 -7.21 -6.25
C LYS A 253 -0.66 -6.15 -7.02
N THR A 254 -1.15 -4.91 -7.07
CA THR A 254 -0.37 -3.82 -7.67
C THR A 254 0.83 -3.44 -6.78
N ASP A 255 1.84 -2.80 -7.37
CA ASP A 255 3.03 -2.36 -6.64
C ASP A 255 2.69 -1.42 -5.48
N ASN A 256 3.54 -1.42 -4.46
CA ASN A 256 3.35 -0.64 -3.25
C ASN A 256 4.17 0.64 -3.32
N TYR A 257 3.55 1.76 -2.98
CA TYR A 257 4.17 3.07 -2.87
C TYR A 257 4.11 3.55 -1.43
N VAL A 258 5.13 4.31 -1.03
CA VAL A 258 5.16 5.01 0.26
C VAL A 258 5.24 6.51 0.01
N LYS A 259 4.31 7.25 0.61
CA LYS A 259 4.20 8.71 0.50
C LYS A 259 3.61 9.30 1.78
N ARG A 260 3.64 10.62 1.91
CA ARG A 260 2.96 11.34 2.99
C ARG A 260 1.54 11.74 2.58
N CYS A 261 0.57 11.44 3.42
CA CYS A 261 -0.80 11.89 3.25
C CYS A 261 -0.87 13.41 3.48
N THR A 262 -1.09 14.15 2.40
CA THR A 262 -1.09 15.62 2.42
C THR A 262 -2.51 16.18 2.47
N GLY A 263 -3.46 15.49 1.87
CA GLY A 263 -4.89 15.82 1.94
C GLY A 263 -5.72 14.58 2.23
N VAL A 264 -6.78 14.76 3.02
CA VAL A 264 -7.74 13.71 3.37
C VAL A 264 -9.11 13.99 2.75
N ALA A 265 -9.98 12.99 2.77
CA ALA A 265 -11.34 13.09 2.24
C ALA A 265 -12.09 14.34 2.72
N GLY A 266 -12.56 15.14 1.76
CA GLY A 266 -13.30 16.39 1.97
C GLY A 266 -12.46 17.66 1.94
N ASP A 267 -11.12 17.55 1.94
CA ASP A 267 -10.24 18.71 1.83
C ASP A 267 -10.26 19.33 0.43
N ASN A 268 -10.10 20.65 0.35
CA ASN A 268 -9.71 21.37 -0.86
C ASN A 268 -8.20 21.63 -0.83
N LEU A 269 -7.47 21.00 -1.73
CA LEU A 269 -6.02 21.11 -1.84
C LEU A 269 -5.62 22.05 -2.96
N SER A 270 -4.66 22.95 -2.71
CA SER A 270 -3.97 23.69 -3.76
C SER A 270 -2.49 23.85 -3.41
N ILE A 271 -1.63 24.03 -4.41
CA ILE A 271 -0.22 24.37 -4.22
C ILE A 271 0.00 25.75 -4.84
N ARG A 272 0.72 26.63 -4.13
CA ARG A 272 1.06 27.97 -4.61
C ARG A 272 2.51 28.27 -4.28
N GLY A 273 3.35 28.51 -5.29
CA GLY A 273 4.79 28.68 -5.11
C GLY A 273 5.44 27.57 -4.27
N GLY A 274 5.05 26.32 -4.52
CA GLY A 274 5.56 25.14 -3.82
C GLY A 274 4.94 24.87 -2.44
N VAL A 275 4.17 25.82 -1.87
CA VAL A 275 3.52 25.65 -0.56
C VAL A 275 2.15 25.01 -0.74
N VAL A 276 1.88 23.97 0.03
CA VAL A 276 0.56 23.30 0.04
C VAL A 276 -0.41 24.09 0.92
N TYR A 277 -1.61 24.31 0.42
CA TYR A 277 -2.74 24.89 1.12
C TYR A 277 -3.85 23.85 1.21
N ILE A 278 -4.44 23.72 2.39
CA ILE A 278 -5.62 22.89 2.62
C ILE A 278 -6.75 23.76 3.14
N ASN A 279 -7.87 23.79 2.43
CA ASN A 279 -9.01 24.65 2.71
C ASN A 279 -8.60 26.13 2.83
N GLY A 280 -7.65 26.55 1.99
CA GLY A 280 -7.09 27.91 1.99
C GLY A 280 -6.02 28.18 3.06
N VAL A 281 -5.73 27.22 3.95
CA VAL A 281 -4.74 27.38 5.03
C VAL A 281 -3.39 26.78 4.61
N PRO A 282 -2.27 27.54 4.62
CA PRO A 282 -0.95 27.00 4.29
C PRO A 282 -0.57 25.92 5.30
N GLN A 283 -0.03 24.80 4.81
CA GLN A 283 0.43 23.70 5.62
C GLN A 283 1.95 23.80 5.83
N GLN A 284 2.38 23.49 7.05
CA GLN A 284 3.79 23.34 7.35
C GLN A 284 4.31 22.04 6.74
N MET A 285 5.43 22.12 6.01
CA MET A 285 6.10 20.92 5.53
C MET A 285 6.83 20.21 6.68
N PRO A 286 6.93 18.88 6.65
CA PRO A 286 7.86 18.15 7.50
C PRO A 286 9.27 18.75 7.44
N PRO A 287 10.02 18.82 8.55
CA PRO A 287 11.39 19.35 8.55
C PRO A 287 12.35 18.60 7.61
N THR A 288 12.06 17.32 7.34
CA THR A 288 12.82 16.45 6.44
C THR A 288 12.41 16.59 4.97
N SER A 289 11.40 17.41 4.65
CA SER A 289 11.00 17.61 3.26
C SER A 289 12.08 18.36 2.48
N LEU A 290 12.36 17.86 1.28
CA LEU A 290 13.30 18.46 0.35
C LEU A 290 12.55 19.24 -0.72
N MET A 291 13.11 20.41 -1.05
CA MET A 291 12.66 21.30 -2.11
C MET A 291 13.88 21.69 -2.96
N LEU A 292 13.67 22.05 -4.22
CA LEU A 292 14.72 22.57 -5.07
C LEU A 292 15.00 24.06 -4.78
N TYR A 293 16.26 24.41 -4.57
CA TYR A 293 16.72 25.78 -4.34
C TYR A 293 17.80 26.17 -5.35
N GLN A 294 17.80 27.43 -5.74
CA GLN A 294 18.94 28.07 -6.37
C GLN A 294 19.86 28.58 -5.27
N VAL A 295 21.10 28.12 -5.29
CA VAL A 295 22.15 28.50 -4.35
C VAL A 295 23.26 29.20 -5.11
N VAL A 296 23.47 30.47 -4.82
CA VAL A 296 24.59 31.26 -5.36
C VAL A 296 25.67 31.33 -4.30
N THR A 297 26.82 30.73 -4.57
CA THR A 297 27.95 30.63 -3.63
C THR A 297 28.87 31.86 -3.72
N ASN A 298 29.86 31.96 -2.82
CA ASN A 298 30.87 33.02 -2.90
C ASN A 298 31.96 32.76 -3.96
N GLY A 299 31.86 31.66 -4.70
CA GLY A 299 32.89 31.21 -5.65
C GLY A 299 33.92 30.26 -5.03
N GLN A 300 33.67 29.81 -3.79
CA GLN A 300 34.43 28.71 -3.21
C GLN A 300 34.10 27.39 -3.91
N GLN A 301 35.08 26.49 -3.97
CA GLN A 301 34.84 25.11 -4.37
C GLN A 301 33.99 24.41 -3.29
N LEU A 302 33.01 23.63 -3.73
CA LEU A 302 32.18 22.84 -2.82
C LEU A 302 32.95 21.59 -2.40
N ASP A 303 33.31 21.51 -1.12
CA ASP A 303 33.89 20.31 -0.53
C ASP A 303 32.79 19.26 -0.28
N GLU A 304 32.97 18.04 -0.80
CA GLU A 304 31.97 16.98 -0.73
C GLU A 304 31.65 16.57 0.71
N SER A 305 32.67 16.48 1.58
CA SER A 305 32.50 16.07 2.97
C SER A 305 31.75 17.14 3.77
N LEU A 306 32.10 18.41 3.57
CA LEU A 306 31.40 19.53 4.18
C LEU A 306 29.93 19.58 3.76
N MET A 307 29.66 19.45 2.46
CA MET A 307 28.29 19.50 1.94
C MET A 307 27.42 18.37 2.49
N LYS A 308 28.00 17.18 2.63
CA LYS A 308 27.33 16.02 3.20
C LYS A 308 27.11 16.14 4.70
N ASP A 309 28.12 16.54 5.45
CA ASP A 309 28.07 16.53 6.92
C ASP A 309 27.30 17.73 7.48
N GLU A 310 27.44 18.93 6.89
CA GLU A 310 26.83 20.15 7.40
C GLU A 310 25.44 20.44 6.80
N TYR A 311 25.18 20.00 5.57
CA TYR A 311 23.97 20.34 4.83
C TYR A 311 23.21 19.13 4.28
N ASP A 312 23.75 17.91 4.46
CA ASP A 312 23.14 16.66 4.02
C ASP A 312 22.88 16.63 2.49
N VAL A 313 23.85 17.14 1.72
CA VAL A 313 23.81 17.18 0.25
C VAL A 313 24.92 16.30 -0.32
N ASP A 314 24.54 15.32 -1.14
CA ASP A 314 25.50 14.51 -1.90
C ASP A 314 25.80 15.18 -3.26
N LEU A 315 27.01 15.74 -3.40
CA LEU A 315 27.43 16.40 -4.64
C LEU A 315 27.64 15.42 -5.81
N SER A 316 27.78 14.12 -5.52
CA SER A 316 27.92 13.09 -6.56
C SER A 316 26.58 12.66 -7.16
N ASP A 317 25.46 13.04 -6.52
CA ASP A 317 24.10 12.77 -6.96
C ASP A 317 23.55 13.99 -7.74
N PRO A 318 23.40 13.89 -9.08
CA PRO A 318 22.85 14.98 -9.89
C PRO A 318 21.43 15.40 -9.48
N GLY A 319 20.67 14.50 -8.85
CA GLY A 319 19.34 14.80 -8.30
C GLY A 319 19.36 15.67 -7.04
N GLN A 320 20.52 15.78 -6.39
CA GLN A 320 20.71 16.60 -5.19
C GLN A 320 21.46 17.90 -5.46
N ALA A 321 22.45 17.92 -6.34
CA ALA A 321 23.15 19.14 -6.70
C ALA A 321 23.59 19.13 -8.16
N THR A 322 23.25 20.18 -8.90
CA THR A 322 23.72 20.40 -10.27
C THR A 322 24.15 21.86 -10.43
N MET A 323 25.31 22.09 -11.04
CA MET A 323 25.76 23.45 -11.39
C MET A 323 24.96 23.96 -12.59
N THR A 324 24.36 25.14 -12.45
CA THR A 324 23.46 25.75 -13.45
C THR A 324 24.01 27.05 -14.03
N GLY A 325 25.08 27.59 -13.46
CA GLY A 325 25.80 28.75 -13.94
C GLY A 325 27.03 29.02 -13.09
N ASP A 326 27.70 30.15 -13.34
CA ASP A 326 28.88 30.54 -12.58
C ASP A 326 28.55 30.66 -11.08
N ASN A 327 29.17 29.81 -10.28
CA ASN A 327 28.98 29.73 -8.82
C ASN A 327 27.51 29.50 -8.39
N THR A 328 26.65 29.07 -9.31
CA THR A 328 25.22 28.92 -9.12
C THR A 328 24.82 27.46 -9.28
N PHE A 329 24.08 26.95 -8.30
CA PHE A 329 23.71 25.55 -8.21
C PHE A 329 22.22 25.41 -8.00
N ALA A 330 21.60 24.44 -8.66
CA ALA A 330 20.32 23.91 -8.27
C ALA A 330 20.58 22.80 -7.25
N MET A 331 20.14 23.00 -6.01
CA MET A 331 20.35 22.07 -4.89
C MET A 331 19.01 21.66 -4.27
N THR A 332 18.83 20.37 -4.06
CA THR A 332 17.68 19.80 -3.37
C THR A 332 17.96 19.81 -1.86
N LEU A 333 17.33 20.72 -1.12
CA LEU A 333 17.65 21.00 0.29
C LEU A 333 16.42 20.91 1.18
N THR A 334 16.65 20.64 2.48
CA THR A 334 15.66 20.95 3.51
C THR A 334 15.61 22.46 3.73
N ALA A 335 14.49 22.96 4.25
CA ALA A 335 14.36 24.38 4.61
C ALA A 335 15.43 24.80 5.64
N GLU A 336 15.77 23.92 6.60
CA GLU A 336 16.81 24.18 7.60
C GLU A 336 18.20 24.29 6.95
N ALA A 337 18.55 23.37 6.04
CA ALA A 337 19.84 23.42 5.34
C ALA A 337 19.96 24.69 4.47
N ALA A 338 18.90 25.07 3.77
CA ALA A 338 18.83 26.30 2.97
C ALA A 338 19.06 27.55 3.84
N GLU A 339 18.38 27.66 4.98
CA GLU A 339 18.58 28.78 5.91
C GLU A 339 19.98 28.76 6.54
N LYS A 340 20.51 27.58 6.89
CA LYS A 340 21.86 27.42 7.43
C LYS A 340 22.93 27.89 6.45
N MET A 341 22.82 27.53 5.17
CA MET A 341 23.76 27.98 4.12
C MET A 341 23.79 29.52 4.02
N LYS A 342 22.62 30.15 4.12
CA LYS A 342 22.49 31.61 4.08
C LYS A 342 23.04 32.27 5.35
N HIS A 343 22.65 31.78 6.53
CA HIS A 343 23.05 32.36 7.81
C HIS A 343 24.56 32.26 8.09
N ASN A 344 25.19 31.14 7.71
CA ASN A 344 26.63 30.96 7.89
C ASN A 344 27.47 31.66 6.81
N GLY A 345 26.84 32.42 5.91
CA GLY A 345 27.52 33.13 4.83
C GLY A 345 28.11 32.21 3.76
N PHE A 346 27.72 30.93 3.73
CA PHE A 346 28.19 29.97 2.72
C PHE A 346 27.65 30.33 1.33
N ALA A 347 26.40 30.77 1.27
CA ALA A 347 25.74 31.24 0.05
C ALA A 347 25.39 32.73 0.14
N LYS A 348 25.64 33.45 -0.96
CA LYS A 348 25.20 34.85 -1.16
C LYS A 348 23.68 34.93 -1.29
N GLU A 349 23.11 33.97 -2.01
CA GLU A 349 21.68 33.87 -2.23
C GLU A 349 21.25 32.41 -2.12
N VAL A 350 20.14 32.19 -1.41
CA VAL A 350 19.42 30.92 -1.39
C VAL A 350 17.96 31.24 -1.65
N LYS A 351 17.45 30.81 -2.80
CA LYS A 351 16.09 31.11 -3.26
C LYS A 351 15.41 29.82 -3.68
N LEU A 352 14.16 29.63 -3.26
CA LEU A 352 13.38 28.49 -3.71
C LEU A 352 13.19 28.55 -5.24
N LEU A 353 13.50 27.45 -5.92
CA LEU A 353 13.22 27.28 -7.34
C LEU A 353 11.82 26.70 -7.48
N THR A 354 10.93 27.50 -8.04
CA THR A 354 9.58 27.09 -8.36
C THR A 354 9.35 27.18 -9.86
N ASP A 355 8.50 26.32 -10.39
CA ASP A 355 8.01 26.45 -11.75
C ASP A 355 7.32 27.80 -11.99
N THR A 356 7.31 28.25 -13.25
CA THR A 356 6.50 29.41 -13.63
C THR A 356 5.02 28.98 -13.68
N PRO A 357 4.09 29.69 -13.03
CA PRO A 357 2.66 29.36 -13.13
C PRO A 357 2.21 29.30 -14.58
N GLY A 358 1.49 28.24 -14.96
CA GLY A 358 1.02 28.06 -16.34
C GLY A 358 2.05 27.45 -17.30
N ASP A 359 3.20 26.95 -16.82
CA ASP A 359 4.20 26.31 -17.66
C ASP A 359 3.61 25.08 -18.38
N LEU A 360 3.53 25.17 -19.72
CA LEU A 360 2.92 24.17 -20.58
C LEU A 360 3.73 22.87 -20.68
N ARG A 361 4.99 22.83 -20.18
CA ARG A 361 5.78 21.59 -20.13
C ARG A 361 5.08 20.48 -19.34
N TYR A 362 4.18 20.83 -18.42
CA TYR A 362 3.43 19.89 -17.59
C TYR A 362 2.07 19.48 -18.18
N GLN A 363 1.63 20.13 -19.26
CA GLN A 363 0.34 19.89 -19.88
C GLN A 363 0.24 18.44 -20.41
N GLY A 364 -0.80 17.72 -20.00
CA GLY A 364 -0.96 16.29 -20.32
C GLY A 364 -0.02 15.34 -19.58
N ILE A 365 0.88 15.84 -18.73
CA ILE A 365 1.80 15.03 -17.90
C ILE A 365 1.28 14.94 -16.47
N LEU A 366 0.90 16.07 -15.88
CA LEU A 366 0.31 16.10 -14.55
C LEU A 366 -1.18 15.74 -14.63
N PHE A 367 -1.67 15.09 -13.58
CA PHE A 367 -3.10 14.87 -13.39
C PHE A 367 -3.81 16.24 -13.39
N PRO A 368 -4.98 16.40 -14.04
CA PRO A 368 -5.83 15.36 -14.65
C PRO A 368 -5.58 15.10 -16.15
N TYR A 369 -4.42 15.52 -16.68
CA TYR A 369 -3.98 15.31 -18.06
C TYR A 369 -4.84 15.99 -19.13
N ASP A 370 -5.42 17.14 -18.81
CA ASP A 370 -6.22 17.92 -19.75
C ASP A 370 -5.47 19.18 -20.24
N SER A 371 -6.16 19.97 -21.05
CA SER A 371 -5.71 21.28 -21.51
C SER A 371 -6.42 22.46 -20.82
N HIS A 372 -7.40 22.20 -19.96
CA HIS A 372 -8.16 23.21 -19.21
C HIS A 372 -7.33 23.77 -18.04
N HIS A 373 -6.50 22.92 -17.44
CA HIS A 373 -5.66 23.28 -16.31
C HIS A 373 -4.20 23.43 -16.74
N SER A 374 -3.63 24.59 -16.48
CA SER A 374 -2.20 24.87 -16.70
C SER A 374 -1.42 24.75 -15.38
N TRP A 375 -1.57 23.61 -14.70
CA TRP A 375 -0.90 23.36 -13.41
C TRP A 375 0.56 22.94 -13.60
N THR A 376 1.39 23.31 -12.63
CA THR A 376 2.80 22.89 -12.49
C THR A 376 3.01 22.11 -11.19
N LEU A 377 4.24 21.69 -10.88
CA LEU A 377 4.50 20.99 -9.61
C LEU A 377 4.37 21.92 -8.39
N ASP A 378 4.56 23.22 -8.60
CA ASP A 378 4.60 24.26 -7.57
C ASP A 378 3.36 25.16 -7.56
N ASP A 379 2.55 25.15 -8.62
CA ASP A 379 1.28 25.87 -8.71
C ASP A 379 0.19 24.95 -9.27
N TYR A 380 -0.65 24.43 -8.36
CA TYR A 380 -1.53 23.29 -8.65
C TYR A 380 -2.89 23.44 -7.97
N GLY A 381 -3.95 22.97 -8.63
CA GLY A 381 -5.30 23.01 -8.09
C GLY A 381 -6.00 24.37 -8.24
N PRO A 382 -7.10 24.61 -7.51
CA PRO A 382 -7.61 23.78 -6.41
C PRO A 382 -8.19 22.43 -6.86
N VAL A 383 -8.05 21.40 -6.01
CA VAL A 383 -8.65 20.08 -6.17
C VAL A 383 -9.41 19.71 -4.90
N TRP A 384 -10.71 19.42 -5.02
CA TRP A 384 -11.49 18.86 -3.92
C TRP A 384 -11.25 17.35 -3.85
N ILE A 385 -10.88 16.85 -2.68
CA ILE A 385 -10.60 15.42 -2.45
C ILE A 385 -11.92 14.74 -2.07
N PRO A 386 -12.40 13.75 -2.84
CA PRO A 386 -13.72 13.20 -2.58
C PRO A 386 -13.85 12.51 -1.22
N LYS A 387 -15.05 12.65 -0.64
CA LYS A 387 -15.43 12.05 0.63
C LYS A 387 -16.62 11.12 0.43
N LYS A 388 -16.61 9.99 1.12
CA LYS A 388 -17.70 9.03 1.10
C LYS A 388 -19.02 9.68 1.50
N GLY A 389 -20.04 9.49 0.66
CA GLY A 389 -21.37 10.06 0.83
C GLY A 389 -21.50 11.54 0.44
N ALA A 390 -20.41 12.22 0.07
CA ALA A 390 -20.48 13.58 -0.44
C ALA A 390 -20.82 13.59 -1.95
N THR A 391 -21.55 14.63 -2.37
CA THR A 391 -22.02 14.80 -3.74
C THR A 391 -21.22 15.90 -4.43
N LEU A 392 -20.74 15.61 -5.63
CA LEU A 392 -20.09 16.54 -6.54
C LEU A 392 -21.07 16.96 -7.64
N THR A 393 -21.07 18.24 -8.00
CA THR A 393 -21.68 18.74 -9.24
C THR A 393 -20.66 18.70 -10.37
N LEU A 394 -20.96 17.96 -11.43
CA LEU A 394 -20.12 17.80 -12.61
C LEU A 394 -20.17 19.04 -13.50
N THR A 395 -19.00 19.48 -13.94
CA THR A 395 -18.79 20.58 -14.88
C THR A 395 -17.77 20.17 -15.92
N GLN A 396 -17.67 20.91 -17.03
CA GLN A 396 -16.68 20.61 -18.07
C GLN A 396 -15.25 20.73 -17.52
N GLU A 397 -15.02 21.72 -16.66
CA GLU A 397 -13.74 21.98 -16.00
C GLU A 397 -13.37 20.81 -15.05
N ASN A 398 -14.30 20.33 -14.22
CA ASN A 398 -13.96 19.33 -13.23
C ASN A 398 -14.09 17.87 -13.70
N TYR A 399 -14.73 17.62 -14.84
CA TYR A 399 -14.88 16.30 -15.44
C TYR A 399 -13.57 15.49 -15.48
N PRO A 400 -12.47 15.99 -16.07
CA PRO A 400 -11.23 15.21 -16.18
C PRO A 400 -10.61 14.87 -14.82
N ILE A 401 -10.84 15.70 -13.79
CA ILE A 401 -10.37 15.45 -12.42
C ILE A 401 -11.05 14.20 -11.84
N TYR A 402 -12.36 14.04 -12.01
CA TYR A 402 -13.11 12.99 -11.31
C TYR A 402 -13.40 11.76 -12.17
N GLU A 403 -13.13 11.81 -13.48
CA GLU A 403 -13.41 10.73 -14.42
C GLU A 403 -12.82 9.39 -13.96
N ARG A 404 -11.51 9.33 -13.65
CA ARG A 404 -10.88 8.09 -13.21
C ARG A 404 -11.47 7.57 -11.90
N ALA A 405 -11.80 8.45 -10.97
CA ALA A 405 -12.37 8.05 -9.70
C ALA A 405 -13.74 7.36 -9.87
N ILE A 406 -14.58 7.91 -10.75
CA ILE A 406 -15.91 7.39 -11.03
C ILE A 406 -15.82 6.11 -11.89
N ASN A 407 -15.03 6.14 -12.97
CA ASN A 407 -14.90 5.05 -13.94
C ASN A 407 -14.17 3.82 -13.40
N VAL A 408 -13.00 4.04 -12.81
CA VAL A 408 -12.07 2.95 -12.49
C VAL A 408 -12.21 2.52 -11.03
N TYR A 409 -12.34 3.48 -10.11
CA TYR A 409 -12.34 3.17 -8.68
C TYR A 409 -13.74 2.82 -8.15
N GLU A 410 -14.78 3.53 -8.57
CA GLU A 410 -16.16 3.24 -8.15
C GLU A 410 -16.96 2.41 -9.16
N HIS A 411 -16.36 2.04 -10.31
CA HIS A 411 -16.93 1.16 -11.32
C HIS A 411 -18.24 1.65 -11.97
N HIS A 412 -18.34 2.96 -12.22
CA HIS A 412 -19.48 3.59 -12.88
C HIS A 412 -19.05 4.25 -14.19
N LEU A 413 -19.76 4.03 -15.30
CA LEU A 413 -19.40 4.61 -16.59
C LEU A 413 -19.85 6.08 -16.67
N LEU A 414 -18.93 7.01 -16.42
CA LEU A 414 -19.07 8.44 -16.67
C LEU A 414 -18.70 8.74 -18.14
N GLU A 415 -19.60 9.44 -18.83
CA GLU A 415 -19.41 9.91 -20.19
C GLU A 415 -19.79 11.39 -20.31
N ASN A 416 -19.07 12.15 -21.14
CA ASN A 416 -19.43 13.50 -21.54
C ASN A 416 -19.77 13.53 -23.03
N LYS A 417 -21.07 13.72 -23.36
CA LYS A 417 -21.58 13.75 -24.73
C LYS A 417 -22.21 15.10 -25.00
N ASN A 418 -21.55 15.92 -25.83
CA ASN A 418 -22.03 17.25 -26.22
C ASN A 418 -22.42 18.13 -25.01
N ASN A 419 -21.51 18.26 -24.04
CA ASN A 419 -21.69 19.02 -22.80
C ASN A 419 -22.77 18.50 -21.83
N ARG A 420 -23.22 17.25 -22.00
CA ARG A 420 -24.11 16.56 -21.07
C ARG A 420 -23.41 15.34 -20.48
N PHE A 421 -23.53 15.18 -19.18
CA PHE A 421 -22.89 14.06 -18.47
C PHE A 421 -23.88 12.91 -18.29
N TYR A 422 -23.37 11.70 -18.47
CA TYR A 422 -24.12 10.46 -18.30
C TYR A 422 -23.35 9.57 -17.34
N ILE A 423 -24.06 8.96 -16.39
CA ILE A 423 -23.50 7.93 -15.51
C ILE A 423 -24.33 6.67 -15.72
N ASP A 424 -23.67 5.59 -16.15
CA ASP A 424 -24.30 4.32 -16.53
C ASP A 424 -25.44 4.52 -17.54
N GLY A 425 -25.22 5.43 -18.50
CA GLY A 425 -26.20 5.79 -19.55
C GLY A 425 -27.32 6.73 -19.11
N LYS A 426 -27.40 7.12 -17.82
CA LYS A 426 -28.40 8.07 -17.33
C LYS A 426 -27.83 9.48 -17.24
N GLU A 427 -28.53 10.44 -17.87
CA GLU A 427 -28.15 11.85 -17.78
C GLU A 427 -28.21 12.35 -16.34
N THR A 428 -27.14 13.00 -15.88
CA THR A 428 -27.03 13.57 -14.53
C THR A 428 -26.04 14.73 -14.54
N THR A 429 -26.15 15.63 -13.58
CA THR A 429 -25.14 16.66 -13.32
C THR A 429 -24.44 16.45 -11.99
N THR A 430 -24.72 15.34 -11.30
CA THR A 430 -24.16 15.08 -9.97
C THR A 430 -23.72 13.63 -9.82
N TYR A 431 -22.75 13.43 -8.94
CA TYR A 431 -22.27 12.12 -8.53
C TYR A 431 -22.04 12.07 -7.02
N THR A 432 -22.37 10.95 -6.36
CA THR A 432 -22.17 10.77 -4.92
C THR A 432 -21.18 9.64 -4.66
N PHE A 433 -20.01 10.00 -4.13
CA PHE A 433 -18.89 9.07 -3.92
C PHE A 433 -19.20 8.02 -2.86
N LYS A 434 -18.72 6.80 -3.10
CA LYS A 434 -18.86 5.61 -2.24
C LYS A 434 -17.61 5.33 -1.40
N MET A 435 -16.50 5.98 -1.72
CA MET A 435 -15.22 5.83 -1.01
C MET A 435 -14.69 7.16 -0.48
N ASP A 436 -13.85 7.06 0.55
CA ASP A 436 -12.96 8.14 0.94
C ASP A 436 -11.69 8.12 0.09
N TYR A 437 -11.19 9.30 -0.26
CA TYR A 437 -10.00 9.47 -1.08
C TYR A 437 -8.94 10.29 -0.37
N TYR A 438 -7.69 10.13 -0.82
CA TYR A 438 -6.53 10.76 -0.22
C TYR A 438 -5.61 11.33 -1.30
N TRP A 439 -4.89 12.37 -0.92
CA TRP A 439 -3.83 12.97 -1.72
C TRP A 439 -2.48 12.69 -1.07
N MET A 440 -1.60 12.01 -1.81
CA MET A 440 -0.33 11.50 -1.33
C MET A 440 0.81 12.23 -2.03
N MET A 441 1.75 12.80 -1.27
CA MET A 441 2.92 13.52 -1.83
C MET A 441 4.21 12.98 -1.24
N GLY A 442 5.28 13.02 -2.04
CA GLY A 442 6.62 12.68 -1.54
C GLY A 442 7.16 13.78 -0.62
N ASP A 443 8.08 13.40 0.26
CA ASP A 443 8.83 14.39 1.03
C ASP A 443 9.93 15.04 0.19
N ASN A 444 10.43 14.34 -0.85
CA ASN A 444 11.33 14.91 -1.85
C ASN A 444 10.49 15.50 -3.00
N ARG A 445 10.08 16.77 -2.86
CA ARG A 445 8.94 17.34 -3.61
C ARG A 445 9.14 17.44 -5.11
N HIS A 446 10.33 17.77 -5.58
CA HIS A 446 10.62 17.85 -7.01
C HIS A 446 11.07 16.51 -7.61
N ASN A 447 11.43 15.53 -6.77
CA ASN A 447 11.86 14.19 -7.20
C ASN A 447 10.91 13.09 -6.71
N SER A 448 9.61 13.32 -6.83
CA SER A 448 8.58 12.38 -6.40
C SER A 448 7.46 12.29 -7.42
N GLN A 449 7.35 11.13 -8.06
CA GLN A 449 6.09 10.72 -8.68
C GLN A 449 5.08 10.49 -7.54
N ASP A 450 4.02 11.30 -7.51
CA ASP A 450 3.00 11.30 -6.46
C ASP A 450 1.60 11.69 -6.97
N SER A 451 0.64 12.02 -6.10
CA SER A 451 -0.73 12.34 -6.53
C SER A 451 -0.83 13.48 -7.54
N ARG A 452 0.17 14.36 -7.67
CA ARG A 452 0.23 15.34 -8.78
C ARG A 452 0.31 14.68 -10.16
N PHE A 453 0.85 13.46 -10.23
CA PHE A 453 1.03 12.69 -11.45
C PHE A 453 -0.06 11.65 -11.70
N TRP A 454 -0.72 11.11 -10.68
CA TRP A 454 -1.74 10.04 -10.84
C TRP A 454 -3.10 10.34 -10.21
N GLY A 455 -3.24 11.47 -9.51
CA GLY A 455 -4.46 11.88 -8.84
C GLY A 455 -4.71 11.14 -7.52
N PHE A 456 -5.97 10.79 -7.30
CA PHE A 456 -6.47 10.31 -6.01
C PHE A 456 -6.01 8.90 -5.66
N VAL A 457 -5.81 8.65 -4.36
CA VAL A 457 -5.65 7.32 -3.78
C VAL A 457 -6.95 6.95 -3.04
N PRO A 458 -7.75 5.97 -3.52
CA PRO A 458 -8.96 5.53 -2.82
C PRO A 458 -8.63 4.71 -1.56
N GLU A 459 -9.58 4.66 -0.61
CA GLU A 459 -9.44 3.93 0.65
C GLU A 459 -9.15 2.42 0.49
N ASP A 460 -9.55 1.81 -0.64
CA ASP A 460 -9.29 0.41 -0.96
C ASP A 460 -7.81 0.13 -1.29
N ARG A 461 -7.02 1.16 -1.60
CA ARG A 461 -5.57 1.08 -1.87
C ARG A 461 -4.71 1.22 -0.64
N ILE A 462 -5.26 1.71 0.47
CA ILE A 462 -4.47 1.92 1.68
C ILE A 462 -4.02 0.57 2.25
N VAL A 463 -2.72 0.33 2.36
CA VAL A 463 -2.19 -0.95 2.87
C VAL A 463 -1.93 -0.84 4.37
N GLY A 464 -1.21 0.18 4.82
CA GLY A 464 -0.82 0.32 6.22
C GLY A 464 0.09 1.51 6.49
N LYS A 465 0.50 1.66 7.75
CA LYS A 465 1.43 2.71 8.20
C LYS A 465 2.81 2.12 8.44
N PRO A 466 3.90 2.62 7.81
CA PRO A 466 5.25 2.28 8.20
C PRO A 466 5.45 2.58 9.69
N SER A 467 5.97 1.61 10.44
CA SER A 467 6.10 1.70 11.90
C SER A 467 7.55 1.74 12.37
N LEU A 468 8.41 0.94 11.73
CA LEU A 468 9.78 0.70 12.17
C LEU A 468 10.68 0.41 10.96
N ILE A 469 11.87 1.00 10.95
CA ILE A 469 12.97 0.59 10.06
C ILE A 469 13.68 -0.56 10.76
N TRP A 470 13.51 -1.80 10.30
CA TRP A 470 14.15 -2.97 10.94
C TRP A 470 15.56 -3.23 10.41
N PHE A 471 15.87 -2.76 9.21
CA PHE A 471 17.21 -2.78 8.64
C PHE A 471 17.41 -1.61 7.67
N SER A 472 18.66 -1.18 7.48
CA SER A 472 19.00 -0.13 6.51
C SER A 472 20.45 -0.32 6.08
N THR A 473 20.71 -0.23 4.77
CA THR A 473 22.04 -0.42 4.21
C THR A 473 22.30 0.51 3.04
N ASP A 474 23.57 0.77 2.77
CA ASP A 474 24.06 1.35 1.52
C ASP A 474 25.40 0.69 1.18
N LYS A 475 26.52 1.41 1.27
CA LYS A 475 27.90 0.87 1.28
C LYS A 475 28.25 0.13 2.59
N GLY A 476 27.24 -0.34 3.32
CA GLY A 476 27.31 -0.96 4.65
C GLY A 476 26.05 -0.65 5.50
N PRO A 477 25.86 -1.32 6.66
CA PRO A 477 24.71 -1.08 7.53
C PRO A 477 24.67 0.35 8.09
N ARG A 478 23.51 1.01 8.01
CA ARG A 478 23.27 2.34 8.61
C ARG A 478 22.80 2.18 10.06
N TRP A 479 23.72 1.96 10.99
CA TRP A 479 23.42 1.62 12.40
C TRP A 479 22.48 2.60 13.11
N ASN A 480 22.58 3.90 12.81
CA ASN A 480 21.72 4.94 13.39
C ASN A 480 20.25 4.90 12.91
N ARG A 481 19.93 4.08 11.90
CA ARG A 481 18.57 3.90 11.37
C ARG A 481 17.91 2.60 11.80
N ILE A 482 18.69 1.60 12.18
CA ILE A 482 18.16 0.29 12.57
C ILE A 482 17.32 0.45 13.85
N PHE A 483 16.11 -0.09 13.81
CA PHE A 483 15.05 0.04 14.83
C PHE A 483 14.57 1.48 15.08
N LYS A 484 14.78 2.41 14.14
CA LYS A 484 14.21 3.75 14.22
C LYS A 484 12.71 3.68 13.91
N THR A 485 11.89 4.21 14.82
CA THR A 485 10.45 4.37 14.61
C THR A 485 10.16 5.50 13.63
N ILE A 486 9.17 5.31 12.78
CA ILE A 486 8.73 6.29 11.78
C ILE A 486 7.55 7.07 12.39
N LYS A 487 7.64 8.40 12.39
CA LYS A 487 6.60 9.27 12.97
C LYS A 487 5.56 9.65 11.91
#